data_AF-A0A8W4FHA8-F1
#
_entry.id   AF-A0A8W4FHA8-F1
#
_cell.length_a   1.000
_cell.length_b   1.000
_cell.length_c   1.000
_cell.angle_alpha   90.00
_cell.angle_beta   90.00
_cell.angle_gamma   90.00
#
_symmetry.space_group_name_H-M   'P 1'
#
loop_
_entity.id
_entity.type
_entity.pdbx_description
1 polymer ?
#
loop_
_entity_poly.entity_id
_entity_poly.type
_entity_poly.pdbx_seq_one_letter_code
_entity_poly.pdbx_strand_id
1 'polypeptide(L)' 'NWMNLRDAETGKILWQGTEDLSVPGVEHEARVPKKILKCKAVSRELNFSSAEQMEKFRLEQKVYFKGQCLEGILLP' A
#
# COMPACT_ATOMS: atom_id res chain seq x y z
N ASN A 1 -13.68 -1.06 4.66
CA ASN A 1 -12.21 -0.99 4.51
C ASN A 1 -11.84 -1.13 3.05
N TRP A 2 -10.85 -0.36 2.60
CA TRP A 2 -10.44 -0.24 1.21
C TRP A 2 -9.04 0.39 1.13
N MET A 3 -8.38 0.27 -0.03
CA MET A 3 -7.12 0.96 -0.33
C MET A 3 -7.17 1.59 -1.71
N ASN A 4 -6.58 2.77 -1.88
CA ASN A 4 -6.33 3.35 -3.20
C ASN A 4 -4.90 3.85 -3.36
N LEU A 5 -4.45 3.89 -4.62
CA LEU A 5 -3.18 4.46 -5.05
C LEU A 5 -3.47 5.54 -6.08
N ARG A 6 -2.88 6.72 -5.88
CA ARG A 6 -3.01 7.89 -6.76
C ARG A 6 -1.64 8.38 -7.16
N ASP A 7 -1.57 8.92 -8.37
CA ASP A 7 -0.44 9.77 -8.75
C ASP A 7 -0.45 11.01 -7.81
N ALA A 8 0.65 11.23 -7.09
CA ALA A 8 0.70 12.27 -6.05
C ALA A 8 0.69 13.70 -6.61
N GLU A 9 1.11 13.90 -7.86
CA GLU A 9 1.15 15.23 -8.48
C GLU A 9 -0.22 15.61 -9.06
N THR A 10 -0.96 14.63 -9.59
CA THR A 10 -2.22 14.87 -10.31
C THR A 10 -3.48 14.44 -9.54
N GLY A 11 -3.35 13.64 -8.49
CA GLY A 11 -4.47 13.04 -7.75
C GLY A 11 -5.23 11.94 -8.50
N LYS A 12 -4.79 11.60 -9.72
CA LYS A 12 -5.42 10.58 -10.57
C LYS A 12 -5.34 9.20 -9.91
N ILE A 13 -6.49 8.52 -9.80
CA ILE A 13 -6.54 7.13 -9.32
C ILE A 13 -5.82 6.21 -10.31
N LEU A 14 -4.86 5.46 -9.79
CA LEU A 14 -4.10 4.45 -10.52
C LEU A 14 -4.62 3.05 -10.21
N TRP A 15 -5.00 2.79 -8.97
CA TRP A 15 -5.51 1.51 -8.52
C TRP A 15 -6.41 1.69 -7.28
N GLN A 16 -7.40 0.81 -7.13
CA GLN A 16 -8.25 0.73 -5.95
C GLN A 16 -8.64 -0.73 -5.71
N GLY A 17 -8.71 -1.13 -4.44
CA GLY A 17 -9.14 -2.46 -4.03
C GLY A 17 -9.91 -2.43 -2.71
N THR A 18 -10.77 -3.44 -2.53
CA THR A 18 -11.60 -3.62 -1.33
C THR A 18 -11.27 -4.90 -0.58
N GLU A 19 -10.28 -5.66 -1.04
CA GLU A 19 -9.78 -6.86 -0.35
C GLU A 19 -9.01 -6.50 0.91
N ASP A 20 -9.09 -7.35 1.92
CA ASP A 20 -8.35 -7.20 3.17
C ASP A 20 -6.94 -7.77 3.03
N LEU A 21 -6.01 -6.90 2.64
CA LEU A 21 -4.59 -7.23 2.48
C LEU A 21 -3.83 -7.35 3.81
N SER A 22 -4.52 -7.20 4.96
CA SER A 22 -3.90 -7.37 6.27
C SER A 22 -3.90 -8.82 6.77
N VAL A 23 -4.65 -9.72 6.12
CA VAL A 23 -4.73 -11.13 6.51
C VAL A 23 -3.36 -11.82 6.33
N PRO A 24 -2.74 -12.35 7.40
CA PRO A 24 -1.43 -12.98 7.31
C PRO A 24 -1.52 -14.43 6.82
N GLY A 25 -0.38 -15.01 6.43
CA GLY A 25 -0.26 -16.43 6.06
C GLY A 25 -0.72 -16.78 4.63
N VAL A 26 -1.18 -15.79 3.88
CA VAL A 26 -1.55 -15.91 2.47
C VAL A 26 -0.79 -14.91 1.62
N GLU A 27 -0.52 -15.26 0.36
CA GLU A 27 0.03 -14.33 -0.62
C GLU A 27 -1.12 -13.62 -1.34
N HIS A 28 -1.17 -12.29 -1.20
CA HIS A 28 -2.18 -11.47 -1.87
C HIS A 28 -1.67 -10.96 -3.22
N GLU A 29 -2.55 -10.85 -4.21
CA GLU A 29 -2.23 -10.34 -5.54
C GLU A 29 -2.87 -8.96 -5.78
N ALA A 30 -2.09 -7.98 -6.27
CA ALA A 30 -2.61 -6.69 -6.71
C ALA A 30 -2.16 -6.38 -8.15
N ARG A 31 -3.11 -6.20 -9.06
CA ARG A 31 -2.85 -5.84 -10.46
C ARG A 31 -2.83 -4.33 -10.65
N VAL A 32 -1.66 -3.72 -10.49
CA VAL A 32 -1.45 -2.28 -10.68
C VAL A 32 -1.05 -1.94 -12.12
N PRO A 33 -1.48 -0.79 -12.68
CA PRO A 33 -1.11 -0.43 -14.05
C PRO A 33 0.35 0.01 -14.13
N LYS A 34 1.10 -0.46 -15.14
CA LYS A 34 2.53 -0.18 -15.33
C LYS A 34 2.90 1.31 -15.28
N LYS A 35 1.97 2.21 -15.64
CA LYS A 35 2.15 3.66 -15.57
C LYS A 35 2.47 4.19 -14.17
N ILE A 36 2.14 3.44 -13.10
CA ILE A 36 2.51 3.79 -11.72
C ILE A 36 4.03 3.95 -11.54
N LEU A 37 4.83 3.18 -12.29
CA LEU A 37 6.29 3.26 -12.28
C LEU A 37 6.84 4.55 -12.93
N LYS A 38 5.97 5.38 -13.52
CA LYS A 38 6.34 6.69 -14.09
C LYS A 38 5.99 7.86 -13.16
N CYS A 39 5.23 7.61 -12.10
CA CYS A 39 4.93 8.64 -11.11
C CYS A 39 6.19 8.97 -10.32
N LYS A 40 6.44 10.26 -10.09
CA LYS A 40 7.52 10.71 -9.20
C LYS A 40 7.26 10.29 -7.75
N ALA A 41 6.00 10.33 -7.34
CA ALA A 41 5.52 9.84 -6.06
C ALA A 41 4.09 9.28 -6.21
N VAL A 42 3.75 8.31 -5.35
CA VAL A 42 2.42 7.72 -5.28
C VAL A 42 1.83 8.06 -3.91
N SER A 43 0.65 8.67 -3.92
CA SER A 43 -0.15 8.85 -2.70
C SER A 43 -0.95 7.57 -2.46
N ARG A 44 -0.96 7.09 -1.22
CA ARG A 44 -1.71 5.90 -0.81
C ARG A 44 -2.65 6.26 0.33
N GLU A 45 -3.90 5.86 0.18
CA GLU A 45 -4.91 5.97 1.23
C GLU A 45 -5.34 4.57 1.66
N LEU A 46 -5.39 4.37 2.98
CA LEU A 46 -5.84 3.14 3.62
C LEU A 46 -7.04 3.47 4.51
N ASN A 47 -8.14 2.77 4.32
CA ASN A 47 -9.25 2.77 5.25
C ASN A 47 -9.30 1.42 5.95
N PHE A 48 -9.06 1.44 7.27
CA PHE A 48 -9.11 0.26 8.13
C PHE A 48 -10.02 0.52 9.34
N SER A 49 -10.34 -0.54 10.08
CA SER A 49 -11.07 -0.46 11.33
C SER A 49 -10.33 -1.30 12.37
N SER A 50 -10.46 -0.94 13.65
CA SER A 50 -9.93 -1.72 14.76
C SER A 50 -10.99 -1.80 15.86
N ALA A 51 -11.23 -3.00 16.38
CA ALA A 51 -12.06 -3.16 17.58
C ALA A 51 -11.30 -2.70 18.84
N GLU A 52 -9.97 -2.81 18.81
CA GLU A 52 -9.09 -2.48 19.92
C GLU A 52 -8.48 -1.09 19.77
N GLN A 53 -8.29 -0.39 20.89
CA GLN A 53 -7.49 0.83 20.93
C GLN A 53 -6.02 0.50 20.65
N MET A 54 -5.36 1.33 19.85
CA MET A 54 -3.93 1.18 19.56
C MET A 54 -3.18 2.48 19.88
N GLU A 55 -2.04 2.35 20.55
CA GLU A 55 -1.10 3.44 20.73
C GLU A 55 0.01 3.36 19.69
N LYS A 56 0.26 4.47 18.96
CA LYS A 56 1.34 4.58 17.97
C LYS A 56 1.33 3.46 16.92
N PHE A 57 0.14 3.14 16.39
CA PHE A 57 0.00 2.24 15.25
C PHE A 57 0.86 2.76 14.09
N ARG A 58 1.70 1.90 13.53
CA ARG A 58 2.64 2.22 12.45
C ARG A 58 2.83 1.02 11.55
N LEU A 59 3.22 1.24 10.30
CA LEU A 59 3.53 0.18 9.34
C LEU A 59 5.00 0.23 8.93
N GLU A 60 5.65 -0.93 8.96
CA GLU A 60 6.94 -1.15 8.29
C GLU A 60 6.70 -1.98 7.04
N GLN A 61 7.16 -1.49 5.89
CA GLN A 61 6.98 -2.16 4.61
C GLN A 61 8.31 -2.31 3.89
N LYS A 62 8.47 -3.45 3.21
CA LYS A 62 9.65 -3.76 2.40
C LYS A 62 9.24 -4.13 1.00
N VAL A 63 9.94 -3.58 0.01
CA VAL A 63 9.75 -3.93 -1.40
C VAL A 63 10.84 -4.90 -1.81
N TYR A 64 10.44 -6.09 -2.25
CA TYR A 64 11.36 -7.14 -2.70
C TYR A 64 11.27 -7.35 -4.20
N PHE A 65 12.42 -7.51 -4.85
CA PHE A 65 12.52 -8.00 -6.22
C PHE A 65 13.45 -9.21 -6.24
N LYS A 66 12.91 -10.38 -6.63
CA LYS A 66 13.66 -11.65 -6.67
C LYS A 66 14.39 -11.96 -5.33
N GLY A 67 13.71 -11.73 -4.21
CA GLY A 67 14.25 -11.98 -2.87
C GLY A 67 15.21 -10.90 -2.33
N GLN A 68 15.60 -9.92 -3.13
CA GLN A 68 16.42 -8.80 -2.68
C GLN A 68 15.56 -7.61 -2.26
N CYS A 69 15.84 -7.05 -1.08
CA CYS A 69 15.14 -5.86 -0.58
C CYS A 69 15.66 -4.61 -1.30
N LEU A 70 14.78 -3.94 -2.04
CA LEU A 70 15.10 -2.71 -2.75
C LEU A 70 14.81 -1.46 -1.91
N GLU A 71 13.77 -1.52 -1.07
CA GLU A 71 13.29 -0.37 -0.32
C GLU A 71 12.67 -0.78 1.01
N GLY A 72 12.85 0.05 2.03
CA GLY A 72 12.20 -0.05 3.34
C GLY A 72 11.51 1.26 3.69
N ILE A 73 10.22 1.19 3.99
CA ILE A 73 9.36 2.35 4.24
C ILE A 73 8.76 2.22 5.64
N LEU A 74 8.90 3.27 6.44
CA LEU A 74 8.20 3.41 7.73
C LEU A 74 7.07 4.43 7.56
N LEU A 75 5.84 4.01 7.85
CA LEU A 75 4.66 4.85 7.82
C LEU A 75 4.14 5.04 9.24
N PRO A 76 4.10 6.28 9.73
CA PRO A 76 3.56 6.59 11.05
C PRO A 76 2.03 6.53 11.09
#